data_AF-A0A0R3PDD4-F1
#
_entry.id   AF-A0A0R3PDD4-F1
#
_cell.length_a   1.000
_cell.length_b   1.000
_cell.length_c   1.000
_cell.angle_alpha   90.00
_cell.angle_beta   90.00
_cell.angle_gamma   90.00
#
_symmetry.space_group_name_H-M   'P 1'
#
loop_
_entity.id
_entity.type
_entity.pdbx_description
1 polymer ?
#
loop_
_entity_poly.entity_id
_entity_poly.type
_entity_poly.pdbx_seq_one_letter_code
_entity_poly.pdbx_strand_id
1 'polypeptide(L)' 'MLPLCRQEKNVATQKEAVSGFWIVRDMYDFENVGFTNSAEGVKYLACADCEFGPIGFLDAETKLHYVSHARISLH' A
#
# COMPACT_ATOMS: atom_id res chain seq x y z
N MET A 1 7.70 7.45 0.08
CA MET A 1 7.51 7.20 -1.37
C MET A 1 6.84 5.86 -1.54
N LEU A 2 5.90 5.75 -2.48
CA LEU A 2 5.23 4.49 -2.82
C LEU A 2 5.50 4.14 -4.29
N PRO A 3 5.60 2.85 -4.66
CA PRO A 3 5.55 2.45 -6.06
C PRO A 3 4.31 3.02 -6.75
N LEU A 4 4.39 3.36 -8.03
CA LEU A 4 3.19 3.68 -8.83
C LEU A 4 2.20 2.51 -8.78
N CYS A 5 0.90 2.81 -8.76
CA CYS A 5 -0.13 1.76 -8.70
C CYS A 5 -0.13 0.83 -9.91
N ARG A 6 0.46 1.28 -11.02
CA ARG A 6 0.66 0.47 -12.21
C ARG A 6 2.13 0.55 -12.61
N GLN A 7 2.79 -0.59 -12.62
CA GLN A 7 4.16 -0.72 -13.09
C GLN A 7 4.18 -1.19 -14.54
N GLU A 8 5.16 -0.69 -15.30
CA GLU A 8 5.47 -1.25 -16.61
C GLU A 8 6.32 -2.50 -16.46
N LYS A 9 6.10 -3.49 -17.33
CA LYS A 9 6.89 -4.73 -17.32
C LYS A 9 8.30 -4.44 -17.85
N ASN A 10 9.31 -5.07 -17.24
CA ASN A 10 10.73 -4.97 -17.61
C ASN A 10 11.37 -3.59 -17.41
N VAL A 11 10.76 -2.71 -16.62
CA VAL A 11 11.34 -1.42 -16.22
C VAL A 11 11.63 -1.45 -14.73
N ALA A 12 12.63 -0.68 -14.28
CA ALA A 12 12.87 -0.48 -12.85
C ALA A 12 11.62 0.08 -12.15
N THR A 13 11.37 -0.39 -10.92
CA THR A 13 10.19 0.01 -10.13
C THR A 13 10.14 1.52 -9.96
N GLN A 14 9.13 2.14 -10.55
CA GLN A 14 8.91 3.58 -10.46
C GLN A 14 8.17 3.92 -9.17
N LYS A 15 8.61 4.97 -8.49
CA LYS A 15 8.06 5.44 -7.21
C LYS A 15 7.69 6.91 -7.30
N GLU A 16 6.70 7.30 -6.51
CA GLU A 16 6.29 8.68 -6.33
C GLU A 16 6.26 9.08 -4.85
N ALA A 17 6.42 10.38 -4.60
CA ALA A 17 6.19 10.95 -3.30
C ALA A 17 4.67 11.09 -3.09
N VAL A 18 4.18 10.49 -2.00
CA VAL A 18 2.77 10.59 -1.62
C VAL A 18 2.70 11.16 -0.22
N SER A 19 1.84 12.15 -0.02
CA SER A 19 1.69 12.86 1.26
C SER A 19 0.42 12.44 1.97
N GLY A 20 0.48 12.41 3.30
CA GLY A 20 -0.65 12.11 4.16
C GLY A 20 -0.91 10.61 4.28
N PHE A 21 -0.81 10.09 5.50
CA PHE A 21 -1.10 8.70 5.81
C PHE A 21 -2.03 8.57 7.00
N TRP A 22 -2.99 7.66 6.90
CA TRP A 22 -3.65 7.07 8.06
C TRP A 22 -2.83 5.90 8.58
N ILE A 23 -2.83 5.77 9.90
CA ILE A 23 -2.16 4.67 10.59
C ILE A 23 -3.25 3.73 11.10
N VAL A 24 -3.17 2.47 10.69
CA VAL A 24 -3.99 1.39 11.21
C VAL A 24 -3.10 0.42 11.98
N ARG A 25 -3.48 0.12 13.22
CA ARG A 25 -2.61 -0.62 14.15
C ARG A 25 -2.72 -2.11 13.94
N ASP A 26 -3.94 -2.62 13.80
CA ASP A 26 -4.19 -4.03 13.58
C ASP A 26 -4.71 -4.28 12.16
N MET A 27 -4.28 -5.38 11.54
CA MET A 27 -4.82 -5.80 10.25
C MET A 27 -6.32 -6.16 10.33
N TYR A 28 -6.80 -6.55 11.52
CA TYR A 28 -8.21 -6.84 11.75
C TYR A 28 -9.10 -5.59 11.83
N ASP A 29 -8.51 -4.39 11.88
CA ASP A 29 -9.25 -3.12 11.87
C ASP A 29 -9.69 -2.72 10.44
N PHE A 30 -9.19 -3.41 9.40
CA PHE A 30 -9.62 -3.18 8.02
C PHE A 30 -10.90 -3.94 7.70
N GLU A 31 -11.87 -3.27 7.07
CA GLU A 31 -13.03 -3.98 6.50
C GLU A 31 -12.62 -4.86 5.31
N ASN A 32 -11.88 -4.30 4.34
CA ASN A 32 -11.41 -5.02 3.16
C ASN A 32 -10.04 -4.47 2.73
N VAL A 33 -8.99 -5.29 2.82
CA VAL A 33 -7.65 -4.93 2.34
C VAL A 33 -6.87 -6.15 1.85
N GLY A 34 -6.15 -5.99 0.74
CA GLY A 34 -5.23 -6.98 0.20
C GLY A 34 -3.79 -6.67 0.59
N PHE A 35 -2.96 -7.71 0.71
CA PHE A 35 -1.52 -7.59 0.97
C PHE A 35 -0.73 -8.21 -0.17
N THR A 36 0.30 -7.51 -0.64
CA THR A 36 1.23 -8.06 -1.65
C THR A 36 2.18 -9.08 -1.02
N ASN A 37 2.70 -9.98 -1.86
CA ASN A 37 3.83 -10.83 -1.47
C ASN A 37 5.08 -9.99 -1.24
N SER A 38 5.86 -10.34 -0.21
CA SER A 38 7.09 -9.65 0.18
C SER A 38 8.27 -10.02 -0.74
N ALA A 39 8.23 -9.63 -2.01
CA ALA A 39 9.35 -9.92 -2.93
C ALA A 39 10.66 -9.20 -2.53
N GLU A 40 10.56 -8.06 -1.83
CA GLU A 40 11.72 -7.26 -1.39
C GLU A 40 11.64 -6.88 0.10
N GLY A 41 11.00 -7.72 0.92
CA GLY A 41 10.85 -7.47 2.36
C GLY A 41 9.82 -6.39 2.75
N VAL A 42 9.28 -5.64 1.78
CA VAL A 42 8.17 -4.70 1.98
C VAL A 42 6.85 -5.35 1.59
N LYS A 43 5.86 -5.29 2.48
CA LYS A 43 4.47 -5.63 2.15
C LYS A 43 3.72 -4.36 1.82
N TYR A 44 3.06 -4.34 0.68
CA TYR A 44 2.18 -3.25 0.29
C TYR A 44 0.72 -3.63 0.50
N LEU A 45 -0.09 -2.60 0.72
CA LEU A 45 -1.54 -2.70 0.83
C LEU A 45 -2.16 -2.45 -0.56
N ALA A 46 -3.18 -3.20 -0.92
CA ALA A 46 -3.95 -3.03 -2.16
C ALA A 46 -5.44 -3.17 -1.87
N CYS A 47 -6.28 -2.76 -2.82
CA CYS A 47 -7.71 -3.06 -2.76
C CYS A 47 -7.92 -4.58 -2.85
N ALA A 48 -8.72 -5.15 -1.95
CA ALA A 48 -9.02 -6.58 -1.95
C ALA A 48 -9.91 -7.00 -3.13
N ASP A 49 -10.75 -6.10 -3.65
CA ASP A 49 -11.73 -6.43 -4.69
C ASP A 49 -11.19 -6.29 -6.11
N CYS A 50 -10.41 -5.22 -6.37
CA CYS A 50 -9.92 -4.90 -7.72
C CYS A 50 -8.40 -5.00 -7.88
N GLU A 51 -7.69 -5.40 -6.82
CA GLU A 51 -6.22 -5.54 -6.77
C GLU A 51 -5.44 -4.25 -7.07
N PHE A 52 -6.11 -3.10 -7.17
CA PHE A 52 -5.46 -1.82 -7.40
C PHE A 52 -4.61 -1.43 -6.19
N GLY A 53 -3.34 -1.13 -6.44
CA GLY A 53 -2.40 -0.76 -5.40
C GLY A 53 -0.98 -0.53 -5.94
N PRO A 54 -0.07 -0.04 -5.09
CA PRO A 54 -0.21 -0.05 -3.64
C PRO A 54 -0.98 1.19 -3.11
N ILE A 55 -2.00 0.99 -2.28
CA ILE A 55 -2.68 2.10 -1.58
C ILE A 55 -1.96 2.51 -0.28
N GLY A 56 -0.97 1.71 0.12
CA GLY A 56 -0.22 1.91 1.36
C GLY A 56 0.84 0.83 1.55
N PHE A 57 1.42 0.77 2.74
CA PHE A 57 2.45 -0.20 3.09
C PHE A 57 2.39 -0.61 4.56
N LEU A 58 2.91 -1.80 4.87
CA LEU A 58 3.18 -2.25 6.22
C LEU A 58 4.63 -1.94 6.57
N ASP A 59 4.83 -1.18 7.63
CA ASP A 59 6.16 -0.95 8.18
C ASP A 59 6.69 -2.22 8.85
N ALA A 60 7.88 -2.66 8.44
CA ALA A 60 8.43 -3.92 8.88
C ALA A 60 8.92 -3.88 10.34
N GLU A 61 9.27 -2.71 10.86
CA GLU A 61 9.79 -2.51 12.22
C GLU A 61 8.66 -2.31 13.21
N THR A 62 7.79 -1.32 12.95
CA THR A 62 6.70 -0.95 13.87
C THR A 62 5.47 -1.83 13.72
N LYS A 63 5.38 -2.62 12.63
CA LYS A 63 4.19 -3.40 12.24
C LYS A 63 2.93 -2.55 12.05
N LEU A 64 3.10 -1.25 11.80
CA LEU A 64 1.99 -0.34 11.54
C LEU A 64 1.65 -0.32 10.05
N HIS A 65 0.36 -0.21 9.76
CA HIS A 65 -0.14 -0.11 8.40
C HIS A 65 -0.36 1.35 8.07
N TYR A 66 0.34 1.84 7.04
CA TYR A 66 0.24 3.21 6.57
C TYR A 66 -0.57 3.24 5.27
N VAL A 67 -1.75 3.87 5.31
CA VAL A 67 -2.66 4.00 4.16
C VAL A 67 -2.57 5.42 3.62
N SER A 68 -2.26 5.57 2.34
CA SER A 68 -2.11 6.88 1.71
C SER A 68 -3.47 7.51 1.40
N HIS A 69 -3.72 8.70 1.95
CA HIS A 69 -4.90 9.50 1.63
C HIS A 69 -5.07 9.77 0.14
N ALA A 70 -3.99 10.03 -0.58
CA ALA A 70 -4.05 10.38 -1.99
C ALA A 70 -4.46 9.20 -2.91
N ARG A 71 -4.55 7.98 -2.36
CA ARG A 71 -4.82 6.75 -3.13
C ARG A 71 -6.12 6.07 -2.72
N ILE A 72 -6.89 6.72 -1.86
CA ILE A 72 -8.21 6.29 -1.41
C ILE A 72 -9.18 7.46 -1.57
N SER A 73 -10.42 7.16 -1.93
CA SER A 73 -11.49 8.15 -1.97
C SER A 73 -12.40 7.90 -0.78
N LEU A 74 -12.68 8.95 0.00
CA LEU A 74 -13.77 8.92 0.98
C LEU A 74 -15.09 8.85 0.20
N HIS A 75 -15.88 7.80 0.44
CA HIS A 75 -17.28 7.74 0.01
C HIS A 75 -18.18 8.15 1.18
#